data_AF-A0A968N1V8-F1
#
_entry.id   AF-A0A968N1V8-F1
#
_cell.length_a   1.000
_cell.length_b   1.000
_cell.length_c   1.000
_cell.angle_alpha   90.00
_cell.angle_beta   90.00
_cell.angle_gamma   90.00
#
_symmetry.space_group_name_H-M   'P 1'
#
loop_
_entity.id
_entity.type
_entity.pdbx_description
1 polymer ?
#
loop_
_entity_poly.entity_id
_entity_poly.type
_entity_poly.pdbx_seq_one_letter_code
_entity_poly.pdbx_strand_id
1 'polypeptide(L)'
;MAAAVSFLQLPFWVYEQAARWGEASHARLVKSLPSWLAAIARWLGGLIATLAYGAFWLWRLPLLYVARRRWYYSDRLAAEFTGNPNALSRALLKIAIGLAQHVERREQTSGLLEGMELLMPVGVRQAVSLGSLPDKTPFDSVLTWECRNPYRHWLALVNAHPLLGDRLYLLNRYGNHWGLQPEIDLPPVVPPPATWRDHLLKLKNSYRALPILQSAVLSGVILGTAARLALWLLGAFSSWADAWLPLPLWRLIWFYNAVPSEFNLLQPGRSLRALWSLLWLREPAPLWAACVLIAFSLSIIIWINGYFPDVRVSPRSRDPRLEDLLNDPDAVPPQNRSLRLTGKLLGRRGLKNWLGQDLILQTTTGDIKLHFVSKLGQVGNLSPLPPRPEQFVGQEVTVLGWFRRGSMPWIDVDLIQVKAQPVTRSGYPVWVTGLAIAAASWGALLIWQV
;
A
#
# COMPACT_ATOMS: atom_id res chain seq x y z
N MET A 1 -15.89 -4.39 17.99
CA MET A 1 -15.71 -3.89 16.61
C MET A 1 -16.63 -2.71 16.30
N ALA A 2 -17.96 -2.83 16.44
CA ALA A 2 -18.90 -1.75 16.12
C ALA A 2 -18.54 -0.41 16.79
N ALA A 3 -18.31 -0.39 18.12
CA ALA A 3 -17.90 0.82 18.84
C ALA A 3 -16.63 1.48 18.29
N ALA A 4 -15.63 0.70 17.90
CA ALA A 4 -14.40 1.21 17.29
C ALA A 4 -14.64 1.80 15.89
N VAL A 5 -15.54 1.19 15.09
CA VAL A 5 -15.95 1.77 13.80
C VAL A 5 -16.74 3.06 14.00
N SER A 6 -17.59 3.14 15.02
CA SER A 6 -18.30 4.38 15.38
C SER A 6 -17.32 5.50 15.72
N PHE A 7 -16.26 5.20 16.48
CA PHE A 7 -15.20 6.17 16.76
C PHE A 7 -14.43 6.59 15.49
N LEU A 8 -14.15 5.66 14.58
CA LEU A 8 -13.56 5.98 13.27
C LEU A 8 -14.44 6.89 12.40
N GLN A 9 -15.76 6.95 12.65
CA GLN A 9 -16.61 7.88 11.91
C GLN A 9 -16.34 9.34 12.24
N LEU A 10 -15.74 9.65 13.41
CA LEU A 10 -15.44 11.03 13.77
C LEU A 10 -14.49 11.70 12.75
N PRO A 11 -13.27 11.18 12.51
CA PRO A 11 -12.39 11.77 11.49
C PRO A 11 -12.98 11.65 10.08
N PHE A 12 -13.71 10.58 9.76
CA PHE A 12 -14.32 10.41 8.44
C PHE A 12 -15.43 11.45 8.17
N TRP A 13 -16.27 11.74 9.16
CA TRP A 13 -17.31 12.76 9.08
C TRP A 13 -16.71 14.15 8.95
N VAL A 14 -15.65 14.46 9.73
CA VAL A 14 -14.91 15.72 9.60
C VAL A 14 -14.34 15.86 8.20
N TYR A 15 -13.74 14.81 7.63
CA TYR A 15 -13.28 14.80 6.23
C TYR A 15 -14.40 15.15 5.25
N GLU A 16 -15.55 14.47 5.34
CA GLU A 16 -16.66 14.70 4.41
C GLU A 16 -17.27 16.09 4.54
N GLN A 17 -17.34 16.64 5.75
CA GLN A 17 -17.92 17.95 6.00
C GLN A 17 -16.95 19.07 5.61
N ALA A 18 -15.67 18.95 5.97
CA ALA A 18 -14.65 19.92 5.59
C ALA A 18 -14.53 20.03 4.07
N ALA A 19 -14.57 18.90 3.36
CA ALA A 19 -14.58 18.89 1.89
C ALA A 19 -15.82 19.59 1.31
N ARG A 20 -17.02 19.30 1.85
CA ARG A 20 -18.27 19.94 1.40
C ARG A 20 -18.31 21.43 1.68
N TRP A 21 -17.92 21.83 2.90
CA TRP A 21 -17.91 23.23 3.32
C TRP A 21 -16.83 24.04 2.62
N GLY A 22 -15.66 23.46 2.35
CA GLY A 22 -14.61 24.11 1.57
C GLY A 22 -15.09 24.45 0.15
N GLU A 23 -15.75 23.51 -0.52
CA GLU A 23 -16.32 23.75 -1.86
C GLU A 23 -17.49 24.73 -1.84
N ALA A 24 -18.42 24.58 -0.89
CA ALA A 24 -19.58 25.46 -0.77
C ALA A 24 -19.17 26.91 -0.45
N SER A 25 -18.19 27.08 0.45
CA SER A 25 -17.65 28.40 0.81
C SER A 25 -16.96 29.05 -0.38
N HIS A 26 -16.11 28.31 -1.10
CA HIS A 26 -15.48 28.80 -2.32
C HIS A 26 -16.51 29.27 -3.37
N ALA A 27 -17.54 28.46 -3.63
CA ALA A 27 -18.59 28.78 -4.60
C ALA A 27 -19.44 30.01 -4.21
N ARG A 28 -19.56 30.31 -2.91
CA ARG A 28 -20.22 31.52 -2.42
C ARG A 28 -19.29 32.74 -2.51
N LEU A 29 -18.06 32.61 -2.01
CA LEU A 29 -17.11 33.71 -1.90
C LEU A 29 -16.64 34.21 -3.27
N VAL A 30 -16.50 33.34 -4.27
CA VAL A 30 -16.08 33.74 -5.63
C VAL A 30 -17.09 34.68 -6.31
N LYS A 31 -18.34 34.72 -5.83
CA LYS A 31 -19.37 35.65 -6.33
C LYS A 31 -19.23 37.06 -5.77
N SER A 32 -18.56 37.22 -4.62
CA SER A 32 -18.54 38.49 -3.86
C SER A 32 -17.13 39.01 -3.59
N LEU A 33 -16.11 38.16 -3.68
CA LEU A 33 -14.73 38.47 -3.36
C LEU A 33 -13.79 38.06 -4.51
N PRO A 34 -12.58 38.64 -4.58
CA PRO A 34 -11.55 38.23 -5.54
C PRO A 34 -11.28 36.72 -5.48
N SER A 35 -11.01 36.12 -6.65
CA SER A 35 -10.83 34.67 -6.82
C SER A 35 -9.75 34.08 -5.91
N TRP A 36 -8.65 34.80 -5.68
CA TRP A 36 -7.55 34.35 -4.82
C TRP A 36 -7.98 34.20 -3.35
N LEU A 37 -8.88 35.05 -2.87
CA LEU A 37 -9.35 35.01 -1.49
C LEU A 37 -10.39 33.91 -1.29
N ALA A 38 -11.27 33.69 -2.28
CA ALA A 38 -12.15 32.52 -2.31
C ALA A 38 -11.34 31.20 -2.35
N ALA A 39 -10.20 31.18 -3.06
CA ALA A 39 -9.33 30.01 -3.12
C ALA A 39 -8.71 29.63 -1.76
N ILE A 40 -8.45 30.60 -0.87
CA ILE A 40 -7.96 30.33 0.50
C ILE A 40 -8.99 29.50 1.27
N ALA A 41 -10.27 29.82 1.20
CA ALA A 41 -11.32 29.06 1.88
C ALA A 41 -11.39 27.61 1.38
N ARG A 42 -11.26 27.40 0.06
CA ARG A 42 -11.18 26.06 -0.54
C ARG A 42 -9.96 25.30 -0.02
N TRP A 43 -8.81 25.97 0.03
CA TRP A 43 -7.56 25.37 0.48
C TRP A 43 -7.60 24.96 1.96
N LEU A 44 -8.10 25.83 2.84
CA LEU A 44 -8.29 25.51 4.26
C LEU A 44 -9.23 24.33 4.46
N GLY A 45 -10.38 24.32 3.78
CA GLY A 45 -11.32 23.19 3.84
C GLY A 45 -10.69 21.89 3.36
N GLY A 46 -9.89 21.94 2.30
CA GLY A 46 -9.18 20.78 1.79
C GLY A 46 -8.04 20.31 2.72
N LEU A 47 -7.34 21.23 3.39
CA LEU A 47 -6.27 20.90 4.34
C LEU A 47 -6.86 20.15 5.54
N ILE A 48 -7.96 20.66 6.11
CA ILE A 48 -8.69 19.99 7.19
C ILE A 48 -9.18 18.62 6.71
N ALA A 49 -9.77 18.55 5.51
CA ALA A 49 -10.26 17.30 4.95
C ALA A 49 -9.14 16.25 4.79
N THR A 50 -7.96 16.68 4.32
CA THR A 50 -6.79 15.81 4.14
C THR A 50 -6.26 15.29 5.46
N LEU A 51 -6.09 16.16 6.46
CA LEU A 51 -5.64 15.76 7.79
C LEU A 51 -6.62 14.80 8.45
N ALA A 52 -7.93 15.08 8.37
CA ALA A 52 -8.97 14.22 8.91
C ALA A 52 -9.01 12.85 8.20
N TYR A 53 -8.86 12.84 6.87
CA TYR A 53 -8.81 11.60 6.09
C TYR A 53 -7.53 10.79 6.41
N GLY A 54 -6.39 11.46 6.58
CA GLY A 54 -5.15 10.84 7.06
C GLY A 54 -5.31 10.22 8.44
N ALA A 55 -5.95 10.93 9.37
CA ALA A 55 -6.27 10.42 10.71
C ALA A 55 -7.20 9.20 10.64
N PHE A 56 -8.23 9.21 9.78
CA PHE A 56 -9.09 8.05 9.54
C PHE A 56 -8.28 6.82 9.12
N TRP A 57 -7.36 6.96 8.16
CA TRP A 57 -6.51 5.86 7.71
C TRP A 57 -5.54 5.38 8.79
N LEU A 58 -4.95 6.30 9.56
CA LEU A 58 -4.02 5.98 10.64
C LEU A 58 -4.73 5.21 11.77
N TRP A 59 -5.86 5.71 12.25
CA TRP A 59 -6.63 5.11 13.33
C TRP A 59 -7.28 3.78 12.92
N ARG A 60 -7.49 3.57 11.62
CA ARG A 60 -7.97 2.31 11.06
C ARG A 60 -6.95 1.17 11.16
N LEU A 61 -5.65 1.44 11.12
CA LEU A 61 -4.60 0.41 11.09
C LEU A 61 -4.70 -0.66 12.19
N PRO A 62 -4.82 -0.33 13.49
CA PRO A 62 -4.92 -1.34 14.54
C PRO A 62 -6.16 -2.23 14.41
N LEU A 63 -7.21 -1.75 13.74
CA LEU A 63 -8.47 -2.47 13.57
C LEU A 63 -8.45 -3.47 12.42
N LEU A 64 -7.54 -3.32 11.45
CA LEU A 64 -7.46 -4.18 10.27
C LEU A 64 -7.24 -5.65 10.63
N TYR A 65 -6.33 -5.94 11.56
CA TYR A 65 -6.04 -7.31 11.98
C TYR A 65 -7.27 -7.97 12.62
N VAL A 66 -7.93 -7.25 13.53
CA VAL A 66 -9.13 -7.74 14.23
C VAL A 66 -10.27 -7.96 13.24
N ALA A 67 -10.46 -7.05 12.28
CA ALA A 67 -11.48 -7.17 11.24
C ALA A 67 -11.27 -8.44 10.39
N ARG A 68 -10.05 -8.70 9.90
CA ARG A 68 -9.74 -9.91 9.13
C ARG A 68 -9.99 -11.19 9.92
N ARG A 69 -9.56 -11.24 11.19
CA ARG A 69 -9.81 -12.42 12.05
C ARG A 69 -11.29 -12.66 12.27
N ARG A 70 -12.06 -11.60 12.54
CA ARG A 70 -13.50 -11.69 12.79
C ARG A 70 -14.23 -12.38 11.64
N TRP A 71 -13.91 -12.03 10.39
CA TRP A 71 -14.61 -12.59 9.23
C TRP A 71 -14.47 -14.12 9.12
N TYR A 72 -13.31 -14.68 9.41
CA TYR A 72 -13.15 -16.15 9.43
C TYR A 72 -14.04 -16.83 10.47
N TYR A 73 -14.20 -16.25 11.65
CA TYR A 73 -15.11 -16.77 12.67
C TYR A 73 -16.58 -16.60 12.26
N SER A 74 -16.94 -15.44 11.71
CA SER A 74 -18.29 -15.18 11.21
C SER A 74 -18.68 -16.13 10.08
N ASP A 75 -17.77 -16.43 9.15
CA ASP A 75 -18.03 -17.36 8.06
C ASP A 75 -18.24 -18.79 8.56
N ARG A 76 -17.42 -19.24 9.51
CA ARG A 76 -17.59 -20.54 10.17
C ARG A 76 -18.94 -20.64 10.86
N LEU A 77 -19.28 -19.66 11.70
CA LEU A 77 -20.55 -19.65 12.43
C LEU A 77 -21.75 -19.61 11.49
N ALA A 78 -21.69 -18.82 10.42
CA ALA A 78 -22.75 -18.75 9.42
C ALA A 78 -22.91 -20.08 8.66
N ALA A 79 -21.80 -20.72 8.28
CA ALA A 79 -21.84 -22.04 7.65
C ALA A 79 -22.43 -23.09 8.59
N GLU A 80 -22.00 -23.11 9.86
CA GLU A 80 -22.46 -24.05 10.89
C GLU A 80 -23.95 -23.87 11.19
N PHE A 81 -24.40 -22.63 11.36
CA PHE A 81 -25.80 -22.32 11.66
C PHE A 81 -26.75 -22.62 10.50
N THR A 82 -26.31 -22.36 9.26
CA THR A 82 -27.14 -22.59 8.06
C THR A 82 -27.05 -24.01 7.52
N GLY A 83 -26.03 -24.77 7.92
CA GLY A 83 -25.71 -26.08 7.34
C GLY A 83 -25.36 -26.03 5.85
N ASN A 84 -25.14 -24.85 5.27
CA ASN A 84 -24.92 -24.69 3.84
C ASN A 84 -23.80 -23.67 3.53
N PRO A 85 -22.54 -24.11 3.43
CA PRO A 85 -21.40 -23.24 3.17
C PRO A 85 -21.43 -22.69 1.73
N ASN A 86 -22.00 -23.44 0.77
CA ASN A 86 -22.16 -23.00 -0.62
C ASN A 86 -23.11 -21.79 -0.74
N ALA A 87 -24.18 -21.76 0.07
CA ALA A 87 -25.07 -20.61 0.12
C ALA A 87 -24.32 -19.34 0.54
N LEU A 88 -23.41 -19.45 1.53
CA LEU A 88 -22.56 -18.34 1.93
C LEU A 88 -21.54 -17.97 0.85
N SER A 89 -20.91 -18.95 0.18
CA SER A 89 -20.01 -18.69 -0.96
C SER A 89 -20.70 -17.88 -2.05
N ARG A 90 -21.91 -18.30 -2.48
CA ARG A 90 -22.73 -17.56 -3.44
C ARG A 90 -23.08 -16.16 -2.94
N ALA A 91 -23.44 -16.01 -1.66
CA ALA A 91 -23.79 -14.73 -1.08
C ALA A 91 -22.60 -13.75 -1.13
N LEU A 92 -21.39 -14.18 -0.76
CA LEU A 92 -20.20 -13.33 -0.80
C LEU A 92 -19.87 -12.85 -2.21
N LEU A 93 -19.96 -13.73 -3.22
CA LEU A 93 -19.73 -13.37 -4.62
C LEU A 93 -20.80 -12.41 -5.16
N LYS A 94 -22.08 -12.68 -4.87
CA LYS A 94 -23.17 -11.77 -5.23
C LYS A 94 -23.05 -10.40 -4.57
N ILE A 95 -22.56 -10.35 -3.32
CA ILE A 95 -22.25 -9.08 -2.65
C ILE A 95 -21.11 -8.36 -3.37
N ALA A 96 -20.05 -9.06 -3.78
CA ALA A 96 -18.96 -8.45 -4.56
C ALA A 96 -19.48 -7.86 -5.88
N ILE A 97 -20.28 -8.61 -6.63
CA ILE A 97 -20.93 -8.13 -7.87
C ILE A 97 -21.83 -6.92 -7.58
N GLY A 98 -22.69 -7.01 -6.56
CA GLY A 98 -23.60 -5.93 -6.18
C GLY A 98 -22.88 -4.66 -5.73
N LEU A 99 -21.73 -4.78 -5.06
CA LEU A 99 -20.89 -3.66 -4.69
C LEU A 99 -20.24 -2.99 -5.90
N ALA A 100 -19.72 -3.76 -6.85
CA ALA A 100 -19.17 -3.23 -8.10
C ALA A 100 -20.24 -2.46 -8.89
N GLN A 101 -21.40 -3.10 -9.14
CA GLN A 101 -22.53 -2.46 -9.79
C GLN A 101 -23.02 -1.21 -9.07
N HIS A 102 -22.98 -1.18 -7.73
CA HIS A 102 -23.35 0.01 -6.96
C HIS A 102 -22.38 1.18 -7.22
N VAL A 103 -21.07 0.90 -7.30
CA VAL A 103 -20.05 1.90 -7.61
C VAL A 103 -20.21 2.42 -9.05
N GLU A 104 -20.45 1.53 -10.01
CA GLU A 104 -20.72 1.88 -11.41
C GLU A 104 -21.94 2.80 -11.53
N ARG A 105 -23.08 2.41 -10.92
CA ARG A 105 -24.32 3.20 -10.96
C ARG A 105 -24.20 4.56 -10.27
N ARG A 106 -23.42 4.64 -9.19
CA ARG A 106 -23.17 5.89 -8.45
C ARG A 106 -22.04 6.73 -9.05
N GLU A 107 -21.29 6.17 -10.00
CA GLU A 107 -20.08 6.71 -10.60
C GLU A 107 -18.98 7.10 -9.60
N GLN A 108 -19.05 6.60 -8.36
CA GLN A 108 -18.10 6.90 -7.27
C GLN A 108 -18.27 5.91 -6.13
N THR A 109 -17.24 5.76 -5.29
CA THR A 109 -17.36 5.00 -4.04
C THR A 109 -18.16 5.82 -3.02
N SER A 110 -19.29 5.28 -2.54
CA SER A 110 -20.11 5.99 -1.56
C SER A 110 -19.40 6.16 -0.21
N GLY A 111 -19.63 7.28 0.47
CA GLY A 111 -19.02 7.58 1.77
C GLY A 111 -19.35 6.53 2.83
N LEU A 112 -20.57 5.97 2.81
CA LEU A 112 -20.99 4.91 3.72
C LEU A 112 -20.21 3.61 3.49
N LEU A 113 -20.00 3.20 2.23
CA LEU A 113 -19.24 1.98 1.93
C LEU A 113 -17.78 2.08 2.38
N GLU A 114 -17.18 3.26 2.25
CA GLU A 114 -15.81 3.50 2.70
C GLU A 114 -15.71 3.63 4.23
N GLY A 115 -16.54 4.48 4.84
CA GLY A 115 -16.54 4.71 6.27
C GLY A 115 -16.88 3.46 7.08
N MET A 116 -17.80 2.62 6.57
CA MET A 116 -18.25 1.38 7.21
C MET A 116 -17.57 0.12 6.67
N GLU A 117 -16.50 0.24 5.87
CA GLU A 117 -15.87 -0.89 5.18
C GLU A 117 -15.54 -2.06 6.14
N LEU A 118 -15.07 -1.76 7.37
CA LEU A 118 -14.74 -2.77 8.40
C LEU A 118 -15.94 -3.62 8.87
N LEU A 119 -17.17 -3.15 8.66
CA LEU A 119 -18.41 -3.86 8.99
C LEU A 119 -19.02 -4.61 7.81
N MET A 120 -18.61 -4.28 6.58
CA MET A 120 -19.13 -4.89 5.37
C MET A 120 -18.62 -6.33 5.22
N PRO A 121 -19.43 -7.32 4.78
CA PRO A 121 -18.98 -8.70 4.60
C PRO A 121 -17.92 -8.85 3.51
N VAL A 122 -17.91 -7.98 2.49
CA VAL A 122 -16.87 -7.92 1.45
C VAL A 122 -16.40 -6.47 1.33
N GLY A 123 -15.09 -6.26 1.21
CA GLY A 123 -14.52 -4.92 1.06
C GLY A 123 -14.76 -4.36 -0.34
N VAL A 124 -15.25 -3.11 -0.42
CA VAL A 124 -15.55 -2.46 -1.70
C VAL A 124 -14.33 -2.42 -2.62
N ARG A 125 -13.13 -2.21 -2.07
CA ARG A 125 -11.90 -2.10 -2.87
C ARG A 125 -11.48 -3.41 -3.54
N GLN A 126 -11.82 -4.55 -2.94
CA GLN A 126 -11.59 -5.87 -3.55
C GLN A 126 -12.74 -6.22 -4.52
N ALA A 127 -13.96 -5.84 -4.16
CA ALA A 127 -15.15 -6.08 -4.95
C ALA A 127 -15.17 -5.33 -6.28
N VAL A 128 -14.66 -4.08 -6.34
CA VAL A 128 -14.71 -3.25 -7.57
C VAL A 128 -14.12 -3.98 -8.77
N SER A 129 -12.94 -4.59 -8.64
CA SER A 129 -12.32 -5.28 -9.79
C SER A 129 -12.77 -6.71 -9.99
N LEU A 130 -13.10 -7.43 -8.91
CA LEU A 130 -13.55 -8.81 -9.03
C LEU A 130 -15.01 -8.90 -9.49
N GLY A 131 -15.88 -8.05 -8.95
CA GLY A 131 -17.32 -8.08 -9.16
C GLY A 131 -17.81 -7.37 -10.42
N SER A 132 -16.95 -6.59 -11.09
CA SER A 132 -17.24 -5.93 -12.38
C SER A 132 -16.81 -6.76 -13.59
N LEU A 133 -16.24 -7.95 -13.37
CA LEU A 133 -15.84 -8.83 -14.47
C LEU A 133 -17.07 -9.31 -15.25
N PRO A 134 -16.93 -9.57 -16.56
CA PRO A 134 -18.01 -10.10 -17.37
C PRO A 134 -18.61 -11.39 -16.78
N ASP A 135 -19.91 -11.60 -16.92
CA ASP A 135 -20.62 -12.76 -16.36
C ASP A 135 -20.06 -14.14 -16.81
N LYS A 136 -19.36 -14.16 -17.95
CA LYS A 136 -18.74 -15.38 -18.51
C LYS A 136 -17.35 -15.66 -17.94
N THR A 137 -16.74 -14.73 -17.21
CA THR A 137 -15.42 -14.90 -16.60
C THR A 137 -15.57 -15.76 -15.35
N PRO A 138 -14.95 -16.95 -15.31
CA PRO A 138 -15.16 -17.86 -14.21
C PRO A 138 -14.32 -17.39 -13.00
N PHE A 139 -14.95 -17.33 -11.82
CA PHE A 139 -14.32 -16.73 -10.62
C PHE A 139 -13.11 -17.52 -10.12
N ASP A 140 -13.07 -18.83 -10.36
CA ASP A 140 -11.96 -19.72 -10.02
C ASP A 140 -10.63 -19.29 -10.65
N SER A 141 -10.63 -18.89 -11.92
CA SER A 141 -9.41 -18.47 -12.62
C SER A 141 -8.81 -17.21 -11.99
N VAL A 142 -9.66 -16.26 -11.61
CA VAL A 142 -9.25 -14.98 -11.02
C VAL A 142 -8.82 -15.13 -9.56
N LEU A 143 -9.56 -15.94 -8.81
CA LEU A 143 -9.29 -16.21 -7.38
C LEU A 143 -8.11 -17.17 -7.18
N THR A 144 -7.63 -17.83 -8.23
CA THR A 144 -6.43 -18.66 -8.20
C THR A 144 -5.21 -17.89 -7.69
N TRP A 145 -5.05 -16.61 -8.07
CA TRP A 145 -3.99 -15.75 -7.52
C TRP A 145 -4.08 -15.63 -5.99
N GLU A 146 -5.30 -15.45 -5.47
CA GLU A 146 -5.57 -15.35 -4.03
C GLU A 146 -5.35 -16.68 -3.29
N CYS A 147 -5.22 -17.81 -3.99
CA CYS A 147 -4.91 -19.10 -3.37
C CYS A 147 -3.40 -19.44 -3.49
N ARG A 148 -2.78 -19.10 -4.62
CA ARG A 148 -1.43 -19.56 -4.98
C ARG A 148 -0.31 -18.58 -4.66
N ASN A 149 -0.55 -17.27 -4.70
CA ASN A 149 0.55 -16.32 -4.54
C ASN A 149 1.17 -16.41 -3.11
N PRO A 150 2.49 -16.63 -2.97
CA PRO A 150 3.13 -16.78 -1.65
C PRO A 150 3.09 -15.50 -0.79
N TYR A 151 3.02 -14.33 -1.42
CA TYR A 151 3.05 -13.01 -0.78
C TYR A 151 1.66 -12.41 -0.59
N ARG A 152 0.59 -13.10 -1.00
CA ARG A 152 -0.80 -12.62 -0.92
C ARG A 152 -1.20 -12.02 0.42
N HIS A 153 -0.78 -12.63 1.54
CA HIS A 153 -1.07 -12.16 2.88
C HIS A 153 -0.32 -10.87 3.22
N TRP A 154 0.92 -10.70 2.73
CA TRP A 154 1.71 -9.49 2.93
C TRP A 154 1.10 -8.34 2.12
N LEU A 155 0.65 -8.64 0.89
CA LEU A 155 -0.07 -7.71 0.02
C LEU A 155 -1.49 -7.38 0.52
N ALA A 156 -2.02 -8.11 1.50
CA ALA A 156 -3.33 -7.88 2.11
C ALA A 156 -3.24 -7.22 3.50
N LEU A 157 -2.04 -6.87 4.00
CA LEU A 157 -1.88 -6.33 5.36
C LEU A 157 -2.67 -5.04 5.61
N VAL A 158 -2.83 -4.21 4.57
CA VAL A 158 -3.54 -2.92 4.62
C VAL A 158 -5.04 -3.07 4.31
N ASN A 159 -5.52 -4.30 4.08
CA ASN A 159 -6.92 -4.56 3.75
C ASN A 159 -7.76 -4.79 4.99
N ALA A 160 -9.01 -4.34 4.99
CA ALA A 160 -9.97 -4.63 6.06
C ALA A 160 -10.40 -6.11 6.08
N HIS A 161 -10.35 -6.78 4.93
CA HIS A 161 -10.89 -8.11 4.72
C HIS A 161 -9.79 -9.13 4.43
N PRO A 162 -10.00 -10.40 4.81
CA PRO A 162 -9.20 -11.48 4.25
C PRO A 162 -9.45 -11.58 2.75
N LEU A 163 -8.54 -12.24 2.04
CA LEU A 163 -8.72 -12.54 0.62
C LEU A 163 -9.99 -13.38 0.43
N LEU A 164 -10.72 -13.10 -0.64
CA LEU A 164 -12.00 -13.75 -0.87
C LEU A 164 -11.77 -15.22 -1.26
N GLY A 165 -10.72 -15.50 -2.04
CA GLY A 165 -10.27 -16.84 -2.37
C GLY A 165 -9.92 -17.67 -1.13
N ASP A 166 -9.17 -17.12 -0.17
CA ASP A 166 -8.88 -17.82 1.10
C ASP A 166 -10.17 -18.16 1.88
N ARG A 167 -11.15 -17.24 1.91
CA ARG A 167 -12.45 -17.47 2.58
C ARG A 167 -13.28 -18.52 1.88
N LEU A 168 -13.42 -18.42 0.56
CA LEU A 168 -14.18 -19.37 -0.26
C LEU A 168 -13.55 -20.77 -0.21
N TYR A 169 -12.22 -20.87 -0.22
CA TYR A 169 -11.52 -22.13 -0.02
C TYR A 169 -11.85 -22.79 1.32
N LEU A 170 -11.94 -22.02 2.41
CA LEU A 170 -12.37 -22.57 3.71
C LEU A 170 -13.83 -23.05 3.69
N LEU A 171 -14.72 -22.32 3.01
CA LEU A 171 -16.11 -22.76 2.82
C LEU A 171 -16.20 -24.04 1.99
N ASN A 172 -15.37 -24.19 0.94
CA ASN A 172 -15.24 -25.43 0.18
C ASN A 172 -14.81 -26.60 1.08
N ARG A 173 -13.87 -26.37 2.02
CA ARG A 173 -13.48 -27.39 2.98
C ARG A 173 -14.61 -27.80 3.91
N TYR A 174 -15.44 -26.86 4.36
CA TYR A 174 -16.64 -27.18 5.15
C TYR A 174 -17.66 -27.96 4.32
N GLY A 175 -17.90 -27.55 3.08
CA GLY A 175 -18.79 -28.27 2.14
C GLY A 175 -18.35 -29.70 1.95
N ASN A 176 -17.08 -29.91 1.59
CA ASN A 176 -16.49 -31.24 1.44
C ASN A 176 -16.60 -32.08 2.70
N HIS A 177 -16.35 -31.49 3.89
CA HIS A 177 -16.50 -32.19 5.16
C HIS A 177 -17.93 -32.65 5.44
N TRP A 178 -18.92 -31.88 4.99
CA TRP A 178 -20.35 -32.21 5.11
C TRP A 178 -20.91 -33.00 3.92
N GLY A 179 -20.05 -33.47 2.99
CA GLY A 179 -20.48 -34.23 1.83
C GLY A 179 -21.20 -33.41 0.75
N LEU A 180 -21.08 -32.09 0.79
CA LEU A 180 -21.63 -31.18 -0.21
C LEU A 180 -20.59 -30.87 -1.29
N GLN A 181 -20.96 -30.94 -2.56
CA GLN A 181 -20.10 -30.50 -3.66
C GLN A 181 -19.86 -28.98 -3.56
N PRO A 182 -18.62 -28.49 -3.57
CA PRO A 182 -18.32 -27.06 -3.48
C PRO A 182 -18.94 -26.26 -4.62
N GLU A 183 -19.40 -25.03 -4.33
CA GLU A 183 -19.96 -24.12 -5.34
C GLU A 183 -18.94 -23.70 -6.42
N ILE A 184 -17.68 -23.52 -6.03
CA ILE A 184 -16.59 -23.13 -6.91
C ILE A 184 -15.42 -24.07 -6.66
N ASP A 185 -14.82 -24.60 -7.72
CA ASP A 185 -13.60 -25.37 -7.61
C ASP A 185 -12.39 -24.43 -7.51
N LEU A 186 -11.79 -24.35 -6.32
CA LEU A 186 -10.63 -23.51 -6.05
C LEU A 186 -9.40 -24.38 -5.84
N PRO A 187 -8.24 -23.98 -6.38
CA PRO A 187 -7.00 -24.71 -6.17
C PRO A 187 -6.62 -24.71 -4.68
N PRO A 188 -5.85 -25.72 -4.22
CA PRO A 188 -5.39 -25.77 -2.85
C PRO A 188 -4.58 -24.52 -2.52
N VAL A 189 -4.89 -23.94 -1.37
CA VAL A 189 -4.24 -22.73 -0.88
C VAL A 189 -2.80 -23.04 -0.46
N VAL A 190 -1.85 -22.20 -0.91
CA VAL A 190 -0.43 -22.37 -0.54
C VAL A 190 -0.26 -22.17 0.97
N PRO A 191 0.29 -23.17 1.69
CA PRO A 191 0.45 -23.10 3.13
C PRO A 191 1.47 -22.03 3.55
N PRO A 192 1.40 -21.53 4.80
CA PRO A 192 2.44 -20.68 5.33
C PRO A 192 3.79 -21.43 5.36
N PRO A 193 4.93 -20.70 5.32
CA PRO A 193 6.25 -21.32 5.41
C PRO A 193 6.34 -22.20 6.67
N ALA A 194 6.88 -23.41 6.54
CA ALA A 194 6.95 -24.38 7.64
C ALA A 194 8.26 -24.25 8.44
N THR A 195 9.37 -23.94 7.76
CA THR A 195 10.70 -23.86 8.38
C THR A 195 11.21 -22.42 8.47
N TRP A 196 12.12 -22.16 9.43
CA TRP A 196 12.77 -20.84 9.55
C TRP A 196 13.55 -20.46 8.27
N ARG A 197 14.10 -21.45 7.55
CA ARG A 197 14.79 -21.24 6.27
C ARG A 197 13.82 -20.71 5.21
N ASP A 198 12.61 -21.27 5.13
CA ASP A 198 11.58 -20.80 4.20
C ASP A 198 11.11 -19.40 4.54
N HIS A 199 10.99 -19.08 5.85
CA HIS A 199 10.71 -17.72 6.30
C HIS A 199 11.78 -16.73 5.85
N LEU A 200 13.07 -17.08 5.99
CA LEU A 200 14.17 -16.23 5.52
C LEU A 200 14.22 -16.13 3.99
N LEU A 201 13.96 -17.21 3.26
CA LEU A 201 13.89 -17.17 1.79
C LEU A 201 12.75 -16.27 1.33
N LYS A 202 11.59 -16.37 1.97
CA LYS A 202 10.45 -15.48 1.70
C LYS A 202 10.80 -14.02 2.00
N LEU A 203 11.47 -13.76 3.12
CA LEU A 203 11.91 -12.42 3.49
C LEU A 203 12.95 -11.88 2.49
N LYS A 204 13.94 -12.69 2.10
CA LYS A 204 14.97 -12.34 1.11
C LYS A 204 14.36 -11.98 -0.25
N ASN A 205 13.34 -12.72 -0.68
CA ASN A 205 12.71 -12.53 -1.99
C ASN A 205 11.57 -11.49 -1.97
N SER A 206 11.23 -10.91 -0.81
CA SER A 206 10.08 -10.01 -0.68
C SER A 206 10.19 -8.76 -1.55
N TYR A 207 11.40 -8.25 -1.79
CA TYR A 207 11.61 -7.06 -2.61
C TYR A 207 11.14 -7.23 -4.07
N ARG A 208 11.10 -8.47 -4.56
CA ARG A 208 10.59 -8.82 -5.89
C ARG A 208 9.06 -8.90 -5.94
N ALA A 209 8.40 -8.98 -4.78
CA ALA A 209 6.98 -9.23 -4.67
C ALA A 209 6.18 -8.10 -4.00
N LEU A 210 6.82 -7.19 -3.27
CA LEU A 210 6.15 -6.08 -2.59
C LEU A 210 6.25 -4.78 -3.41
N PRO A 211 5.30 -3.84 -3.28
CA PRO A 211 5.40 -2.51 -3.86
C PRO A 211 6.68 -1.78 -3.44
N ILE A 212 7.20 -0.91 -4.30
CA ILE A 212 8.53 -0.28 -4.14
C ILE A 212 8.78 0.33 -2.76
N LEU A 213 7.81 1.06 -2.19
CA LEU A 213 7.97 1.69 -0.87
C LEU A 213 8.02 0.67 0.26
N GLN A 214 7.19 -0.37 0.21
CA GLN A 214 7.19 -1.44 1.22
C GLN A 214 8.50 -2.24 1.15
N SER A 215 8.94 -2.56 -0.06
CA SER A 215 10.25 -3.17 -0.31
C SER A 215 11.38 -2.32 0.23
N ALA A 216 11.37 -1.00 -0.03
CA ALA A 216 12.44 -0.09 0.36
C ALA A 216 12.53 0.12 1.87
N VAL A 217 11.39 0.20 2.57
CA VAL A 217 11.37 0.26 4.04
C VAL A 217 11.99 -1.02 4.62
N LEU A 218 11.56 -2.18 4.12
CA LEU A 218 12.04 -3.46 4.60
C LEU A 218 13.54 -3.66 4.33
N SER A 219 14.00 -3.38 3.11
CA SER A 219 15.42 -3.47 2.76
C SER A 219 16.24 -2.40 3.49
N GLY A 220 15.71 -1.20 3.67
CA GLY A 220 16.35 -0.13 4.44
C GLY A 220 16.62 -0.55 5.88
N VAL A 221 15.64 -1.17 6.55
CA VAL A 221 15.83 -1.70 7.91
C VAL A 221 16.85 -2.83 7.94
N ILE A 222 16.75 -3.81 7.02
CA ILE A 222 17.66 -4.98 6.99
C ILE A 222 19.10 -4.59 6.63
N LEU A 223 19.28 -3.84 5.54
CA LEU A 223 20.61 -3.42 5.08
C LEU A 223 21.19 -2.35 5.99
N GLY A 224 20.37 -1.44 6.54
CA GLY A 224 20.81 -0.43 7.49
C GLY A 224 21.27 -1.03 8.82
N THR A 225 20.55 -2.03 9.34
CA THR A 225 21.01 -2.79 10.52
C THR A 225 22.30 -3.56 10.22
N ALA A 226 22.40 -4.23 9.07
CA ALA A 226 23.62 -4.93 8.66
C ALA A 226 24.82 -3.99 8.51
N ALA A 227 24.62 -2.81 7.89
CA ALA A 227 25.64 -1.78 7.76
C ALA A 227 26.10 -1.28 9.15
N ARG A 228 25.15 -1.00 10.05
CA ARG A 228 25.47 -0.59 11.43
C ARG A 228 26.24 -1.65 12.21
N LEU A 229 25.92 -2.93 12.00
CA LEU A 229 26.67 -4.05 12.58
C LEU A 229 28.08 -4.16 11.99
N ALA A 230 28.24 -3.97 10.68
CA ALA A 230 29.55 -3.97 10.04
C ALA A 230 30.44 -2.82 10.54
N LEU A 231 29.90 -1.60 10.65
CA LEU A 231 30.63 -0.45 11.22
C LEU A 231 31.06 -0.73 12.66
N TRP A 232 30.18 -1.33 13.46
CA TRP A 232 30.50 -1.72 14.84
C TRP A 232 31.65 -2.72 14.91
N LEU A 233 31.60 -3.78 14.08
CA LEU A 233 32.64 -4.80 14.01
C LEU A 233 33.99 -4.20 13.57
N LEU A 234 33.97 -3.27 12.61
CA LEU A 234 35.17 -2.54 12.18
C LEU A 234 35.77 -1.72 13.32
N GLY A 235 34.94 -1.01 14.09
CA GLY A 235 35.39 -0.26 15.26
C GLY A 235 35.93 -1.15 16.39
N ALA A 236 35.28 -2.29 16.66
CA ALA A 236 35.75 -3.29 17.62
C ALA A 236 37.10 -3.91 17.20
N PHE A 237 37.24 -4.24 15.92
CA PHE A 237 38.50 -4.74 15.37
C PHE A 237 39.60 -3.68 15.43
N SER A 238 39.28 -2.43 15.11
CA SER A 238 40.22 -1.31 15.18
C SER A 238 40.77 -1.11 16.59
N SER A 239 39.90 -1.08 17.60
CA SER A 239 40.33 -0.94 19.00
C SER A 239 41.15 -2.12 19.50
N TRP A 240 40.84 -3.34 19.06
CA TRP A 240 41.69 -4.50 19.29
C TRP A 240 43.05 -4.34 18.59
N ALA A 241 43.08 -3.93 17.32
CA ALA A 241 44.29 -3.82 16.52
C ALA A 241 45.23 -2.71 17.02
N ASP A 242 44.72 -1.57 17.50
CA ASP A 242 45.52 -0.50 18.11
C ASP A 242 46.34 -0.99 19.32
N ALA A 243 45.90 -2.04 20.02
CA ALA A 243 46.62 -2.62 21.15
C ALA A 243 47.84 -3.47 20.72
N TRP A 244 47.90 -3.91 19.46
CA TRP A 244 48.92 -4.85 18.96
C TRP A 244 49.73 -4.31 17.78
N LEU A 245 49.21 -3.34 17.01
CA LEU A 245 49.87 -2.76 15.84
C LEU A 245 50.06 -1.25 16.01
N PRO A 246 51.24 -0.69 15.69
CA PRO A 246 51.52 0.74 15.74
C PRO A 246 50.97 1.47 14.50
N LEU A 247 49.70 1.21 14.16
CA LEU A 247 48.98 1.89 13.09
C LEU A 247 48.01 2.90 13.70
N PRO A 248 47.72 4.05 13.05
CA PRO A 248 46.79 5.05 13.57
C PRO A 248 45.33 4.64 13.34
N LEU A 249 44.94 3.43 13.78
CA LEU A 249 43.58 2.92 13.60
C LEU A 249 42.61 3.57 14.61
N TRP A 250 43.11 4.27 15.63
CA TRP A 250 42.32 5.04 16.60
C TRP A 250 41.28 5.99 15.97
N ARG A 251 41.49 6.44 14.73
CA ARG A 251 40.53 7.28 13.97
C ARG A 251 39.22 6.56 13.64
N LEU A 252 39.20 5.23 13.65
CA LEU A 252 38.03 4.39 13.39
C LEU A 252 37.24 4.05 14.67
N ILE A 253 37.72 4.47 15.85
CA ILE A 253 37.04 4.26 17.13
C ILE A 253 35.65 4.93 17.13
N TRP A 254 35.45 6.00 16.36
CA TRP A 254 34.14 6.63 16.25
C TRP A 254 33.06 5.72 15.61
N PHE A 255 33.44 4.71 14.80
CA PHE A 255 32.50 3.67 14.32
C PHE A 255 31.98 2.74 15.43
N TYR A 256 32.65 2.73 16.58
CA TYR A 256 32.39 1.87 17.73
C TYR A 256 31.48 2.51 18.81
N ASN A 257 31.37 3.83 18.87
CA ASN A 257 30.98 4.62 20.05
C ASN A 257 29.78 4.13 20.90
N ALA A 258 30.08 3.31 21.92
CA ALA A 258 29.61 3.42 23.31
C ALA A 258 30.34 2.39 24.20
N VAL A 259 31.57 2.70 24.61
CA VAL A 259 32.07 2.19 25.88
C VAL A 259 32.58 3.40 26.67
N PRO A 260 31.99 3.75 27.83
CA PRO A 260 32.67 4.68 28.75
C PRO A 260 34.04 4.07 29.03
N SER A 261 35.06 4.92 29.18
CA SER A 261 36.50 4.68 29.30
C SER A 261 37.01 3.61 30.31
N GLU A 262 36.24 2.57 30.62
CA GLU A 262 36.50 1.52 31.60
C GLU A 262 36.52 0.10 31.00
N PHE A 263 36.92 -0.09 29.74
CA PHE A 263 37.14 -1.44 29.19
C PHE A 263 38.54 -1.97 29.55
N ASN A 264 38.78 -2.17 30.85
CA ASN A 264 39.95 -2.91 31.33
C ASN A 264 39.67 -4.42 31.23
N LEU A 265 40.41 -5.11 30.35
CA LEU A 265 40.29 -6.54 30.02
C LEU A 265 40.68 -7.52 31.16
N LEU A 266 40.89 -7.06 32.41
CA LEU A 266 41.53 -7.85 33.47
C LEU A 266 40.70 -7.98 34.78
N GLN A 267 39.37 -8.06 34.71
CA GLN A 267 38.56 -8.43 35.89
C GLN A 267 37.57 -9.57 35.60
N PRO A 268 37.80 -10.78 36.16
CA PRO A 268 36.89 -11.91 36.00
C PRO A 268 35.67 -11.72 36.93
N GLY A 269 34.47 -11.55 36.36
CA GLY A 269 33.23 -11.53 37.16
C GLY A 269 32.01 -10.78 36.59
N ARG A 270 32.06 -10.17 35.40
CA ARG A 270 30.94 -9.35 34.86
C ARG A 270 30.20 -9.95 33.65
N SER A 271 30.00 -11.28 33.60
CA SER A 271 29.37 -11.95 32.43
C SER A 271 27.91 -11.57 32.18
N LEU A 272 27.13 -11.23 33.21
CA LEU A 272 25.71 -10.85 33.05
C LEU A 272 25.48 -9.37 32.72
N ARG A 273 26.39 -8.47 33.14
CA ARG A 273 26.35 -7.03 32.74
C ARG A 273 26.94 -6.80 31.35
N ALA A 274 27.84 -7.66 30.87
CA ALA A 274 28.34 -7.64 29.49
C ALA A 274 27.26 -8.05 28.47
N LEU A 275 26.38 -8.99 28.83
CA LEU A 275 25.15 -9.24 28.07
C LEU A 275 24.19 -8.04 28.12
N TRP A 276 24.19 -7.25 29.20
CA TRP A 276 23.46 -5.99 29.27
C TRP A 276 24.10 -4.86 28.45
N SER A 277 25.41 -4.91 28.14
CA SER A 277 26.04 -4.03 27.14
C SER A 277 25.69 -4.37 25.68
N LEU A 278 24.83 -5.37 25.43
CA LEU A 278 24.04 -5.46 24.19
C LEU A 278 22.96 -4.35 24.08
N LEU A 279 23.01 -3.35 24.96
CA LEU A 279 22.37 -2.03 24.84
C LEU A 279 22.95 -1.14 23.70
N TRP A 280 23.52 -1.72 22.64
CA TRP A 280 23.98 -1.00 21.43
C TRP A 280 22.85 -0.33 20.64
N LEU A 281 21.59 -0.58 21.03
CA LEU A 281 20.38 0.09 20.56
C LEU A 281 20.01 1.33 21.38
N ARG A 282 20.62 1.57 22.54
CA ARG A 282 20.15 2.61 23.47
C ARG A 282 20.78 3.98 23.25
N GLU A 283 22.03 4.07 22.77
CA GLU A 283 22.69 5.29 22.27
C GLU A 283 23.88 4.83 21.41
N PRO A 284 23.99 5.11 20.08
CA PRO A 284 23.52 6.28 19.34
C PRO A 284 22.35 5.98 18.38
N ALA A 285 21.16 6.47 18.72
CA ALA A 285 19.99 6.50 17.83
C ALA A 285 20.23 7.13 16.42
N PRO A 286 21.07 8.17 16.24
CA PRO A 286 21.21 8.82 14.93
C PRO A 286 21.96 7.97 13.90
N LEU A 287 23.00 7.21 14.27
CA LEU A 287 23.81 6.48 13.27
C LEU A 287 23.08 5.26 12.70
N TRP A 288 22.33 4.51 13.54
CA TRP A 288 21.48 3.43 13.05
C TRP A 288 20.39 3.99 12.11
N ALA A 289 19.71 5.06 12.53
CA ALA A 289 18.70 5.73 11.72
C ALA A 289 19.29 6.24 10.38
N ALA A 290 20.51 6.79 10.40
CA ALA A 290 21.22 7.21 9.20
C ALA A 290 21.49 6.04 8.25
N CYS A 291 22.00 4.92 8.77
CA CYS A 291 22.24 3.72 7.97
C CYS A 291 20.94 3.20 7.33
N VAL A 292 19.84 3.19 8.08
CA VAL A 292 18.52 2.78 7.58
C VAL A 292 18.02 3.72 6.49
N LEU A 293 18.14 5.04 6.67
CA LEU A 293 17.70 6.03 5.69
C LEU A 293 18.53 6.01 4.40
N ILE A 294 19.84 5.86 4.51
CA ILE A 294 20.74 5.73 3.35
C ILE A 294 20.44 4.42 2.61
N ALA A 295 20.28 3.30 3.33
CA ALA A 295 19.92 2.03 2.72
C ALA A 295 18.53 2.06 2.04
N PHE A 296 17.56 2.74 2.65
CA PHE A 296 16.24 2.99 2.07
C PHE A 296 16.36 3.79 0.76
N SER A 297 17.15 4.88 0.78
CA SER A 297 17.40 5.71 -0.40
C SER A 297 18.05 4.93 -1.55
N LEU A 298 19.14 4.21 -1.25
CA LEU A 298 19.84 3.37 -2.23
C LEU A 298 18.92 2.30 -2.83
N SER A 299 18.08 1.67 -2.00
CA SER A 299 17.12 0.66 -2.47
C SER A 299 16.15 1.23 -3.50
N ILE A 300 15.62 2.44 -3.25
CA ILE A 300 14.74 3.12 -4.22
C ILE A 300 15.50 3.42 -5.51
N ILE A 301 16.68 4.03 -5.43
CA ILE A 301 17.48 4.42 -6.61
C ILE A 301 17.80 3.21 -7.49
N ILE A 302 18.13 2.07 -6.87
CA ILE A 302 18.45 0.83 -7.60
C ILE A 302 17.20 0.26 -8.30
N TRP A 303 16.03 0.33 -7.68
CA TRP A 303 14.82 -0.35 -8.20
C TRP A 303 13.92 0.52 -9.07
N ILE A 304 14.01 1.85 -8.97
CA ILE A 304 13.02 2.75 -9.55
C ILE A 304 12.86 2.59 -11.07
N ASN A 305 13.97 2.44 -11.80
CA ASN A 305 13.94 2.28 -13.26
C ASN A 305 13.35 0.93 -13.68
N GLY A 306 13.57 -0.12 -12.89
CA GLY A 306 12.98 -1.44 -13.13
C GLY A 306 11.49 -1.50 -12.76
N TYR A 307 11.09 -0.73 -11.74
CA TYR A 307 9.71 -0.67 -11.27
C TYR A 307 8.84 0.25 -12.16
N PHE A 308 9.39 1.38 -12.63
CA PHE A 308 8.75 2.33 -13.55
C PHE A 308 9.51 2.48 -14.87
N PRO A 309 9.58 1.42 -15.70
CA PRO A 309 10.19 1.51 -17.01
C PRO A 309 9.34 2.35 -17.96
N ASP A 310 9.97 2.99 -18.95
CA ASP A 310 9.27 3.80 -19.95
C ASP A 310 8.06 3.06 -20.56
N VAL A 311 6.90 3.72 -20.52
CA VAL A 311 5.66 3.16 -21.08
C VAL A 311 5.71 3.25 -22.61
N ARG A 312 6.19 2.17 -23.23
CA ARG A 312 6.25 2.01 -24.70
C ARG A 312 5.07 1.18 -25.19
N VAL A 313 3.89 1.79 -25.26
CA VAL A 313 2.71 1.12 -25.84
C VAL A 313 2.46 1.65 -27.24
N SER A 314 2.47 0.76 -28.23
CA SER A 314 2.17 1.12 -29.62
C SER A 314 0.73 1.66 -29.71
N PRO A 315 0.49 2.78 -30.43
CA PRO A 315 -0.86 3.34 -30.59
C PRO A 315 -1.89 2.39 -31.19
N ARG A 316 -1.42 1.34 -31.90
CA ARG A 316 -2.21 0.30 -32.55
C ARG A 316 -2.44 -0.95 -31.69
N SER A 317 -1.85 -1.03 -30.50
CA SER A 317 -2.07 -2.18 -29.61
C SER A 317 -3.50 -2.17 -29.12
N ARG A 318 -4.16 -3.33 -29.18
CA ARG A 318 -5.49 -3.52 -28.58
C ARG A 318 -5.36 -3.41 -27.06
N ASP A 319 -6.36 -2.81 -26.44
CA ASP A 319 -6.50 -2.77 -24.98
C ASP A 319 -6.54 -4.21 -24.43
N PRO A 320 -5.70 -4.54 -23.43
CA PRO A 320 -5.74 -5.86 -22.80
C PRO A 320 -7.05 -6.05 -22.05
N ARG A 321 -7.55 -7.28 -21.99
CA ARG A 321 -8.72 -7.58 -21.17
C ARG A 321 -8.34 -7.67 -19.71
N LEU A 322 -9.17 -7.12 -18.83
CA LEU A 322 -8.90 -7.12 -17.39
C LEU A 322 -8.87 -8.55 -16.82
N GLU A 323 -9.72 -9.44 -17.32
CA GLU A 323 -9.72 -10.87 -16.96
C GLU A 323 -8.35 -11.53 -17.16
N ASP A 324 -7.70 -11.30 -18.30
CA ASP A 324 -6.38 -11.87 -18.62
C ASP A 324 -5.29 -11.34 -17.68
N LEU A 325 -5.39 -10.07 -17.27
CA LEU A 325 -4.46 -9.46 -16.32
C LEU A 325 -4.60 -10.03 -14.91
N LEU A 326 -5.84 -10.38 -14.50
CA LEU A 326 -6.13 -10.89 -13.17
C LEU A 326 -5.89 -12.40 -13.02
N ASN A 327 -5.95 -13.14 -14.14
CA ASN A 327 -5.78 -14.59 -14.20
C ASN A 327 -4.33 -15.05 -14.02
N ASP A 328 -3.33 -14.16 -14.07
CA ASP A 328 -1.94 -14.54 -13.79
C ASP A 328 -1.74 -14.82 -12.28
N PRO A 329 -1.47 -16.08 -11.87
CA PRO A 329 -1.29 -16.44 -10.46
C PRO A 329 0.03 -15.95 -9.86
N ASP A 330 1.05 -15.72 -10.69
CA ASP A 330 2.40 -15.34 -10.28
C ASP A 330 2.62 -13.83 -10.36
N ALA A 331 1.62 -13.08 -10.84
CA ALA A 331 1.71 -11.64 -10.94
C ALA A 331 1.92 -10.96 -9.58
N VAL A 332 2.83 -9.99 -9.56
CA VAL A 332 3.21 -9.22 -8.37
C VAL A 332 3.37 -7.74 -8.75
N PRO A 333 3.26 -6.80 -7.80
CA PRO A 333 3.34 -5.37 -8.10
C PRO A 333 4.64 -4.94 -8.81
N PRO A 334 5.84 -5.42 -8.44
CA PRO A 334 7.06 -5.04 -9.16
C PRO A 334 7.19 -5.54 -10.60
N GLN A 335 6.34 -6.48 -11.03
CA GLN A 335 6.41 -7.01 -12.38
C GLN A 335 6.10 -5.91 -13.41
N ASN A 336 6.94 -5.81 -14.42
CA ASN A 336 6.75 -4.82 -15.48
C ASN A 336 5.60 -5.27 -16.41
N ARG A 337 4.45 -4.60 -16.28
CA ARG A 337 3.31 -4.73 -17.19
C ARG A 337 2.78 -3.34 -17.54
N SER A 338 3.45 -2.67 -18.47
CA SER A 338 2.96 -1.43 -19.03
C SER A 338 1.75 -1.70 -19.93
N LEU A 339 0.72 -0.86 -19.81
CA LEU A 339 -0.50 -1.01 -20.58
C LEU A 339 -1.14 0.32 -20.95
N ARG A 340 -2.04 0.24 -21.92
CA ARG A 340 -2.99 1.28 -22.29
C ARG A 340 -4.38 0.72 -22.09
N LEU A 341 -5.23 1.48 -21.40
CA LEU A 341 -6.64 1.15 -21.23
C LEU A 341 -7.48 2.40 -21.45
N THR A 342 -8.52 2.26 -22.26
CA THR A 342 -9.53 3.29 -22.47
C THR A 342 -10.80 2.92 -21.70
N GLY A 343 -11.43 3.91 -21.08
CA GLY A 343 -12.63 3.71 -20.28
C GLY A 343 -13.20 5.00 -19.75
N LYS A 344 -14.33 4.91 -19.06
CA LYS A 344 -14.93 6.06 -18.36
C LYS A 344 -14.27 6.21 -16.99
N LEU A 345 -13.86 7.42 -16.64
CA LEU A 345 -13.29 7.68 -15.33
C LEU A 345 -14.41 7.87 -14.30
N LEU A 346 -14.48 7.00 -13.30
CA LEU A 346 -15.38 7.10 -12.15
C LEU A 346 -14.60 7.61 -10.92
N GLY A 347 -15.30 8.24 -9.99
CA GLY A 347 -14.72 8.73 -8.75
C GLY A 347 -15.45 9.91 -8.13
N ARG A 348 -15.06 10.28 -6.91
CA ARG A 348 -15.50 11.52 -6.28
C ARG A 348 -14.93 12.75 -7.02
N ARG A 349 -15.61 13.88 -6.91
CA ARG A 349 -15.18 15.17 -7.44
C ARG A 349 -14.80 16.15 -6.33
N GLY A 350 -13.98 17.15 -6.68
CA GLY A 350 -13.59 18.26 -5.82
C GLY A 350 -12.77 17.81 -4.60
N LEU A 351 -12.87 18.56 -3.50
CA LEU A 351 -12.11 18.29 -2.27
C LEU A 351 -12.32 16.89 -1.67
N LYS A 352 -13.42 16.20 -2.01
CA LYS A 352 -13.63 14.82 -1.58
C LYS A 352 -12.65 13.83 -2.24
N ASN A 353 -12.07 14.17 -3.38
CA ASN A 353 -11.09 13.34 -4.07
C ASN A 353 -9.72 14.01 -4.19
N TRP A 354 -9.42 14.92 -3.26
CA TRP A 354 -8.27 15.80 -3.41
C TRP A 354 -6.93 15.07 -3.42
N LEU A 355 -6.84 13.90 -2.77
CA LEU A 355 -5.68 13.02 -2.77
C LEU A 355 -5.70 11.98 -3.89
N GLY A 356 -6.67 12.02 -4.80
CA GLY A 356 -6.88 10.97 -5.80
C GLY A 356 -7.29 9.64 -5.17
N GLN A 357 -7.96 9.66 -4.01
CA GLN A 357 -8.29 8.46 -3.25
C GLN A 357 -9.36 7.57 -3.90
N ASP A 358 -10.21 8.13 -4.76
CA ASP A 358 -11.32 7.47 -5.44
C ASP A 358 -11.25 7.76 -6.94
N LEU A 359 -10.41 7.00 -7.64
CA LEU A 359 -10.29 7.01 -9.09
C LEU A 359 -10.40 5.57 -9.58
N ILE A 360 -11.40 5.31 -10.41
CA ILE A 360 -11.71 3.99 -10.94
C ILE A 360 -11.90 4.14 -12.46
N LEU A 361 -11.22 3.30 -13.24
CA LEU A 361 -11.42 3.24 -14.68
C LEU A 361 -12.42 2.14 -14.99
N GLN A 362 -13.59 2.53 -15.50
CA GLN A 362 -14.59 1.61 -16.00
C GLN A 362 -14.27 1.26 -17.46
N THR A 363 -13.85 0.01 -17.69
CA THR A 363 -13.55 -0.51 -19.03
C THR A 363 -14.67 -1.42 -19.53
N THR A 364 -14.59 -1.87 -20.78
CA THR A 364 -15.53 -2.85 -21.33
C THR A 364 -15.39 -4.25 -20.71
N THR A 365 -14.27 -4.52 -20.04
CA THR A 365 -13.93 -5.83 -19.44
C THR A 365 -13.93 -5.81 -17.91
N GLY A 366 -14.37 -4.72 -17.30
CA GLY A 366 -14.46 -4.53 -15.86
C GLY A 366 -13.77 -3.26 -15.36
N ASP A 367 -13.83 -3.07 -14.05
CA ASP A 367 -13.42 -1.85 -13.36
C ASP A 367 -12.09 -2.03 -12.64
N ILE A 368 -11.21 -1.02 -12.71
CA ILE A 368 -9.93 -1.08 -12.02
C ILE A 368 -9.58 0.24 -11.35
N LYS A 369 -9.04 0.15 -10.13
CA LYS A 369 -8.60 1.33 -9.39
C LYS A 369 -7.37 1.94 -10.04
N LEU A 370 -7.36 3.27 -10.11
CA LEU A 370 -6.21 4.05 -10.55
C LEU A 370 -5.48 4.63 -9.33
N HIS A 371 -4.16 4.64 -9.40
CA HIS A 371 -3.30 5.32 -8.46
C HIS A 371 -2.60 6.47 -9.18
N PHE A 372 -3.05 7.69 -8.87
CA PHE A 372 -2.51 8.93 -9.42
C PHE A 372 -1.88 9.74 -8.30
N VAL A 373 -0.67 10.24 -8.53
CA VAL A 373 0.07 11.05 -7.56
C VAL A 373 0.69 12.24 -8.28
N SER A 374 0.61 13.44 -7.72
CA SER A 374 1.33 14.60 -8.28
C SER A 374 2.86 14.45 -8.17
N LYS A 375 3.62 15.30 -8.86
CA LYS A 375 5.09 15.32 -8.76
C LYS A 375 5.62 15.60 -7.36
N LEU A 376 4.87 16.36 -6.55
CA LEU A 376 5.18 16.63 -5.14
C LEU A 376 4.44 15.66 -4.21
N GLY A 377 4.06 14.48 -4.71
CA GLY A 377 3.43 13.45 -3.90
C GLY A 377 2.00 13.78 -3.50
N GLN A 378 1.62 13.27 -2.32
CA GLN A 378 0.35 13.60 -1.67
C GLN A 378 0.33 15.04 -1.12
N VAL A 379 1.50 15.64 -0.89
CA VAL A 379 1.61 17.05 -0.45
C VAL A 379 1.30 17.98 -1.61
N GLY A 380 1.77 17.67 -2.82
CA GLY A 380 1.38 18.42 -4.02
C GLY A 380 -0.13 18.37 -4.30
N ASN A 381 -0.78 17.28 -3.92
CA ASN A 381 -2.24 17.13 -3.99
C ASN A 381 -2.99 18.07 -3.00
N LEU A 382 -2.30 18.76 -2.08
CA LEU A 382 -2.87 19.85 -1.27
C LEU A 382 -2.87 21.20 -2.00
N SER A 383 -2.11 21.36 -3.08
CA SER A 383 -2.10 22.61 -3.85
C SER A 383 -3.25 22.61 -4.84
N PRO A 384 -4.11 23.64 -4.93
CA PRO A 384 -5.25 23.66 -5.85
C PRO A 384 -4.85 23.64 -7.34
N LEU A 385 -3.55 23.75 -7.63
CA LEU A 385 -3.00 23.75 -8.98
C LEU A 385 -3.06 22.35 -9.64
N PRO A 386 -3.11 22.29 -10.98
CA PRO A 386 -3.03 21.04 -11.73
C PRO A 386 -1.70 20.31 -11.47
N PRO A 387 -1.66 18.98 -11.63
CA PRO A 387 -2.67 18.14 -12.27
C PRO A 387 -3.78 17.64 -11.33
N ARG A 388 -5.04 17.71 -11.79
CA ARG A 388 -6.24 17.30 -11.05
C ARG A 388 -7.05 16.25 -11.82
N PRO A 389 -6.76 14.95 -11.64
CA PRO A 389 -7.44 13.89 -12.40
C PRO A 389 -8.95 13.86 -12.13
N GLU A 390 -9.40 14.35 -10.97
CA GLU A 390 -10.81 14.38 -10.60
C GLU A 390 -11.67 15.25 -11.51
N GLN A 391 -11.06 16.18 -12.26
CA GLN A 391 -11.76 17.02 -13.24
C GLN A 391 -12.24 16.22 -14.46
N PHE A 392 -11.64 15.06 -14.71
CA PHE A 392 -12.00 14.17 -15.82
C PHE A 392 -13.02 13.11 -15.42
N VAL A 393 -13.46 13.08 -14.16
CA VAL A 393 -14.49 12.14 -13.69
C VAL A 393 -15.76 12.33 -14.52
N GLY A 394 -16.31 11.24 -15.02
CA GLY A 394 -17.46 11.16 -15.92
C GLY A 394 -17.08 11.20 -17.41
N GLN A 395 -15.82 11.50 -17.75
CA GLN A 395 -15.35 11.57 -19.13
C GLN A 395 -14.71 10.25 -19.57
N GLU A 396 -14.70 10.00 -20.89
CA GLU A 396 -13.94 8.92 -21.49
C GLU A 396 -12.46 9.32 -21.55
N VAL A 397 -11.61 8.52 -20.92
CA VAL A 397 -10.17 8.78 -20.79
C VAL A 397 -9.37 7.59 -21.27
N THR A 398 -8.17 7.87 -21.81
CA THR A 398 -7.15 6.86 -22.08
C THR A 398 -6.08 6.97 -21.01
N VAL A 399 -5.87 5.89 -20.27
CA VAL A 399 -4.87 5.78 -19.22
C VAL A 399 -3.69 4.96 -19.73
N LEU A 400 -2.50 5.51 -19.59
CA LEU A 400 -1.25 4.80 -19.75
C LEU A 400 -0.60 4.64 -18.37
N GLY A 401 -0.06 3.45 -18.10
CA GLY A 401 0.55 3.18 -16.81
C GLY A 401 1.02 1.73 -16.67
N TRP A 402 1.23 1.32 -15.42
CA TRP A 402 1.70 -0.02 -15.08
C TRP A 402 0.66 -0.75 -14.24
N PHE A 403 0.26 -1.94 -14.69
CA PHE A 403 -0.62 -2.81 -13.93
C PHE A 403 0.11 -3.40 -12.73
N ARG A 404 -0.52 -3.33 -11.55
CA ARG A 404 0.00 -3.86 -10.30
C ARG A 404 -0.96 -4.89 -9.74
N ARG A 405 -0.53 -6.15 -9.71
CA ARG A 405 -1.30 -7.22 -9.09
C ARG A 405 -1.02 -7.28 -7.60
N GLY A 406 -2.03 -6.91 -6.82
CA GLY A 406 -2.10 -7.20 -5.39
C GLY A 406 -3.46 -7.79 -5.03
N SER A 407 -3.72 -7.82 -3.72
CA SER A 407 -5.02 -8.20 -3.15
C SER A 407 -6.17 -7.30 -3.62
N MET A 408 -5.86 -6.04 -3.92
CA MET A 408 -6.68 -5.13 -4.70
C MET A 408 -5.81 -4.75 -5.90
N PRO A 409 -6.14 -5.15 -7.14
CA PRO A 409 -5.38 -4.75 -8.32
C PRO A 409 -5.55 -3.24 -8.59
N TRP A 410 -4.50 -2.60 -9.10
CA TRP A 410 -4.56 -1.19 -9.49
C TRP A 410 -3.62 -0.89 -10.66
N ILE A 411 -3.78 0.29 -11.24
CA ILE A 411 -2.86 0.83 -12.24
C ILE A 411 -2.13 2.02 -11.63
N ASP A 412 -0.81 1.95 -11.54
CA ASP A 412 0.00 3.14 -11.33
C ASP A 412 -0.03 3.96 -12.61
N VAL A 413 -0.68 5.11 -12.56
CA VAL A 413 -0.86 5.97 -13.74
C VAL A 413 0.46 6.65 -14.08
N ASP A 414 0.85 6.63 -15.36
CA ASP A 414 1.89 7.50 -15.93
C ASP A 414 1.26 8.77 -16.51
N LEU A 415 0.23 8.60 -17.36
CA LEU A 415 -0.53 9.71 -17.91
C LEU A 415 -1.98 9.37 -18.19
N ILE A 416 -2.81 10.41 -18.11
CA ILE A 416 -4.23 10.38 -18.48
C ILE A 416 -4.41 11.34 -19.66
N GLN A 417 -5.02 10.84 -20.72
CA GLN A 417 -5.35 11.60 -21.90
C GLN A 417 -6.86 11.62 -22.11
N VAL A 418 -7.42 12.82 -22.22
CA VAL A 418 -8.79 13.04 -22.68
C VAL A 418 -8.72 13.51 -24.13
N LYS A 419 -9.70 13.09 -24.96
CA LYS A 419 -9.78 13.53 -26.37
C LYS A 419 -9.71 15.07 -26.45
N ALA A 420 -8.82 15.58 -27.29
CA ALA A 420 -8.61 17.01 -27.55
C ALA A 420 -8.19 17.89 -26.34
N GLN A 421 -7.71 17.29 -25.24
CA GLN A 421 -7.18 18.02 -24.08
C GLN A 421 -5.69 17.74 -23.86
N PRO A 422 -4.96 18.64 -23.18
CA PRO A 422 -3.56 18.40 -22.82
C PRO A 422 -3.42 17.15 -21.93
N VAL A 423 -2.34 16.43 -22.15
CA VAL A 423 -2.03 15.21 -21.40
C VAL A 423 -1.72 15.54 -19.95
N THR A 424 -2.38 14.84 -19.02
CA THR A 424 -2.15 14.99 -17.59
C THR A 424 -1.21 13.90 -17.10
N ARG A 425 0.01 14.27 -16.72
CA ARG A 425 1.03 13.33 -16.23
C ARG A 425 0.98 13.15 -14.72
N SER A 426 1.07 11.91 -14.30
CA SER A 426 1.38 11.52 -12.93
C SER A 426 2.86 11.80 -12.63
N GLY A 427 3.18 11.96 -11.36
CA GLY A 427 4.52 12.24 -10.87
C GLY A 427 5.01 11.22 -9.85
N TYR A 428 4.40 10.02 -9.80
CA TYR A 428 4.75 9.04 -8.78
C TYR A 428 6.24 8.64 -8.76
N PRO A 429 6.91 8.37 -9.91
CA PRO A 429 8.36 8.11 -9.92
C PRO A 429 9.15 9.30 -9.38
N VAL A 430 8.80 10.53 -9.80
CA VAL A 430 9.47 11.76 -9.33
C VAL A 430 9.33 11.93 -7.83
N TRP A 431 8.14 11.68 -7.28
CA TRP A 431 7.87 11.75 -5.85
C TRP A 431 8.72 10.73 -5.07
N VAL A 432 8.78 9.49 -5.55
CA VAL A 432 9.56 8.42 -4.91
C VAL A 432 11.07 8.73 -4.96
N THR A 433 11.58 9.30 -6.05
CA THR A 433 12.96 9.81 -6.12
C THR A 433 13.18 10.95 -5.13
N GLY A 434 12.25 11.90 -5.04
CA GLY A 434 12.32 13.00 -4.07
C GLY A 434 12.39 12.49 -2.62
N LEU A 435 11.60 11.47 -2.29
CA LEU A 435 11.67 10.79 -0.99
C LEU A 435 13.04 10.13 -0.75
N ALA A 436 13.62 9.49 -1.77
CA ALA A 436 14.96 8.90 -1.66
C ALA A 436 16.04 9.97 -1.41
N ILE A 437 15.97 11.11 -2.10
CA ILE A 437 16.90 12.22 -1.90
C ILE A 437 16.73 12.79 -0.49
N ALA A 438 15.49 13.05 -0.06
CA ALA A 438 15.22 13.57 1.29
C ALA A 438 15.73 12.62 2.39
N ALA A 439 15.52 11.30 2.22
CA ALA A 439 16.05 10.31 3.14
C ALA A 439 17.58 10.27 3.16
N ALA A 440 18.25 10.35 2.00
CA ALA A 440 19.71 10.42 1.94
C ALA A 440 20.25 11.68 2.61
N SER A 441 19.65 12.85 2.35
CA SER A 441 20.04 14.11 2.99
C SER A 441 19.84 14.06 4.50
N TRP A 442 18.71 13.52 4.97
CA TRP A 442 18.47 13.36 6.41
C TRP A 442 19.45 12.37 7.04
N GLY A 443 19.74 11.25 6.37
CA GLY A 443 20.76 10.30 6.81
C GLY A 443 22.15 10.92 6.90
N ALA A 444 22.53 11.74 5.92
CA ALA A 444 23.80 12.47 5.93
C ALA A 444 23.88 13.51 7.06
N LEU A 445 22.79 14.24 7.33
CA LEU A 445 22.70 15.17 8.45
C LEU A 445 22.84 14.46 9.80
N LEU A 446 22.21 13.29 9.95
CA LEU A 446 22.37 12.47 11.16
C LEU A 446 23.80 11.98 11.35
N ILE A 447 24.52 11.66 10.27
CA ILE A 447 25.95 11.29 10.34
C ILE A 447 26.80 12.50 10.75
N TRP A 448 26.51 13.68 10.21
CA TRP A 448 27.23 14.91 10.53
C TRP A 448 27.11 15.34 12.00
N GLN A 449 26.00 14.98 12.65
CA GLN A 449 25.74 15.32 14.05
C GLN A 449 26.42 14.39 15.06
N VAL A 450 26.88 13.23 14.61
CA VAL A 450 27.60 12.24 15.43
C VAL A 450 29.08 12.58 15.39
#